data_AF-K2EF85-F1
#
_entry.id   AF-K2EF85-F1
#
_cell.length_a   1.000
_cell.length_b   1.000
_cell.length_c   1.000
_cell.angle_alpha   90.00
_cell.angle_beta   90.00
_cell.angle_gamma   90.00
#
_symmetry.space_group_name_H-M   'P 1'
#
loop_
_entity.id
_entity.type
_entity.pdbx_description
1 polymer ?
#
loop_
_entity_poly.entity_id
_entity_poly.type
_entity_poly.pdbx_seq_one_letter_code
_entity_poly.pdbx_strand_id
1 'polypeptide(L)'
;MVSRALKRFGNSRCLPLDKTLLEILDIDYENAQVTISIQQNKLIIEKAPVEQEQTQFLLNNEQWEEFNKALESKPKSLSRINKLLNGPGVFDE
;
A
#
# COMPACT_ATOMS: atom_id res chain seq x y z
N MET A 1 -12.69 -18.96 -20.88
CA MET A 1 -11.70 -17.96 -21.37
C MET A 1 -12.49 -16.78 -21.89
N VAL A 2 -12.33 -15.59 -21.31
CA VAL A 2 -13.09 -14.39 -21.73
C VAL A 2 -12.23 -13.62 -22.73
N SER A 3 -12.72 -13.45 -23.97
CA SER A 3 -12.03 -12.68 -25.00
C SER A 3 -12.69 -11.32 -25.16
N ARG A 4 -11.88 -10.25 -25.20
CA ARG A 4 -12.35 -8.87 -25.34
C ARG A 4 -11.46 -8.13 -26.33
N ALA A 5 -12.09 -7.36 -27.21
CA ALA A 5 -11.39 -6.49 -28.15
C ALA A 5 -11.19 -5.09 -27.56
N LEU A 6 -10.00 -4.52 -27.78
CA LEU A 6 -9.74 -3.12 -27.50
C LEU A 6 -10.57 -2.24 -28.44
N LYS A 7 -11.18 -1.20 -27.88
CA LYS A 7 -11.91 -0.17 -28.61
C LYS A 7 -11.15 1.15 -28.54
N ARG A 8 -11.53 2.11 -29.38
CA ARG A 8 -10.97 3.46 -29.37
C ARG A 8 -12.00 4.40 -28.76
N PHE A 9 -11.56 5.23 -27.81
CA PHE A 9 -12.36 6.28 -27.18
C PHE A 9 -11.58 7.59 -27.28
N GLY A 10 -11.99 8.47 -28.18
CA GLY A 10 -11.21 9.64 -28.57
C GLY A 10 -9.82 9.27 -29.11
N ASN A 11 -8.78 9.75 -28.44
CA ASN A 11 -7.38 9.48 -28.78
C ASN A 11 -6.77 8.29 -28.01
N SER A 12 -7.55 7.63 -27.16
CA SER A 12 -7.09 6.53 -26.30
C SER A 12 -7.68 5.19 -26.72
N ARG A 13 -6.98 4.09 -26.40
CA ARG A 13 -7.54 2.73 -26.49
C ARG A 13 -8.12 2.34 -25.14
N CYS A 14 -9.29 1.73 -25.15
CA CYS A 14 -10.00 1.28 -23.96
C CYS A 14 -10.34 -0.21 -24.06
N LEU A 15 -10.31 -0.91 -22.93
CA LEU A 15 -10.81 -2.28 -22.80
C LEU A 15 -12.20 -2.19 -22.16
N PRO A 16 -13.29 -2.51 -22.88
CA PRO A 16 -14.62 -2.48 -22.29
C PRO A 16 -14.75 -3.57 -21.22
N LEU A 17 -15.03 -3.17 -19.99
CA LEU A 17 -15.31 -4.05 -18.86
C LEU A 17 -16.81 -4.05 -18.57
N ASP A 18 -17.38 -5.22 -18.29
CA ASP A 18 -18.79 -5.33 -17.96
C ASP A 18 -19.02 -4.89 -16.52
N LYS A 19 -20.18 -4.32 -16.25
CA LYS A 19 -20.55 -3.85 -14.91
C LYS A 19 -20.37 -4.94 -13.83
N THR A 20 -20.76 -6.17 -14.14
CA THR A 20 -20.61 -7.32 -13.23
C THR A 20 -19.16 -7.61 -12.86
N LEU A 21 -18.20 -7.39 -13.78
CA LEU A 21 -16.78 -7.56 -13.45
C LEU A 21 -16.27 -6.46 -12.52
N LEU A 22 -16.73 -5.22 -12.72
CA LEU A 22 -16.38 -4.11 -11.85
C LEU A 22 -16.96 -4.31 -10.44
N GLU A 23 -18.20 -4.80 -10.34
CA GLU A 23 -18.83 -5.17 -9.06
C GLU A 23 -18.07 -6.29 -8.35
N ILE A 24 -17.65 -7.34 -9.07
CA ILE A 24 -16.84 -8.44 -8.48
C ILE A 24 -15.48 -7.92 -7.98
N LEU A 25 -14.89 -6.95 -8.67
CA LEU A 25 -13.60 -6.37 -8.30
C LEU A 25 -13.72 -5.24 -7.27
N ASP A 26 -14.94 -4.91 -6.81
CA ASP A 26 -15.21 -3.79 -5.90
C ASP A 26 -14.64 -2.45 -6.43
N ILE A 27 -14.76 -2.24 -7.74
CA ILE A 27 -14.29 -1.06 -8.45
C ILE A 27 -15.49 -0.14 -8.71
N ASP A 28 -15.46 1.07 -8.13
CA ASP A 28 -16.48 2.09 -8.36
C ASP A 28 -16.53 2.48 -9.85
N TYR A 29 -17.74 2.55 -10.42
CA TYR A 29 -17.92 2.82 -11.85
C TYR A 29 -17.55 4.25 -12.25
N GLU A 30 -17.72 5.24 -11.35
CA GLU A 30 -17.61 6.64 -11.72
C GLU A 30 -16.19 7.20 -11.58
N ASN A 31 -15.48 6.84 -10.51
CA ASN A 31 -14.18 7.44 -10.18
C ASN A 31 -13.12 6.43 -9.70
N ALA A 32 -13.21 5.18 -10.14
CA ALA A 32 -12.18 4.22 -9.79
C ALA A 32 -10.82 4.57 -10.41
N GLN A 33 -9.81 4.49 -9.57
CA GLN A 33 -8.42 4.46 -10.00
C GLN A 33 -7.93 3.01 -9.98
N VAL A 34 -7.14 2.65 -10.98
CA VAL A 34 -6.54 1.32 -11.12
C VAL A 34 -5.07 1.45 -11.43
N THR A 35 -4.29 0.52 -10.89
CA THR A 35 -2.88 0.37 -11.24
C THR A 35 -2.76 -0.63 -12.38
N ILE A 36 -2.02 -0.27 -13.42
CA ILE A 36 -1.80 -1.12 -14.60
C ILE A 36 -0.33 -1.49 -14.63
N SER A 37 -0.03 -2.80 -14.64
CA SER A 37 1.33 -3.32 -14.78
C SER A 37 1.41 -4.42 -15.85
N ILE A 38 2.60 -4.62 -16.41
CA ILE A 38 2.84 -5.69 -17.39
C ILE A 38 3.76 -6.72 -16.73
N GLN A 39 3.26 -7.95 -16.58
CA GLN A 39 4.00 -9.05 -15.97
C GLN A 39 3.83 -10.30 -16.83
N GLN A 40 4.94 -10.98 -17.16
CA GLN A 40 4.91 -12.25 -17.92
C GLN A 40 4.07 -12.19 -19.21
N ASN A 41 4.18 -11.08 -19.96
CA ASN A 41 3.41 -10.83 -21.18
C ASN A 41 1.87 -10.77 -20.97
N LYS A 42 1.44 -10.51 -19.73
CA LYS A 42 0.04 -10.25 -19.35
C LYS A 42 -0.08 -8.83 -18.81
N LEU A 43 -1.19 -8.18 -19.17
CA LEU A 43 -1.58 -6.91 -18.56
C LEU A 43 -2.33 -7.22 -17.27
N ILE A 44 -1.79 -6.78 -16.14
CA ILE A 44 -2.38 -6.94 -14.81
C ILE A 44 -3.01 -5.60 -14.43
N ILE A 45 -4.29 -5.63 -14.06
CA ILE A 45 -5.07 -4.46 -13.65
C ILE A 45 -5.52 -4.72 -12.22
N GLU A 46 -5.10 -3.86 -11.31
CA GLU A 46 -5.41 -3.96 -9.88
C GLU A 46 -6.13 -2.69 -9.43
N LYS A 47 -7.03 -2.82 -8.44
CA LYS A 47 -7.62 -1.66 -7.78
C LYS A 47 -6.50 -0.82 -7.18
N ALA A 48 -6.46 0.47 -7.48
CA ALA A 48 -5.49 1.34 -6.85
C ALA A 48 -5.71 1.29 -5.33
N PRO A 49 -4.64 1.20 -4.52
CA PRO A 49 -4.79 1.34 -3.09
C PRO A 49 -5.49 2.68 -2.83
N VAL A 50 -6.52 2.66 -1.98
CA VAL A 50 -7.02 3.90 -1.38
C VAL A 50 -5.81 4.52 -0.71
N GLU A 51 -5.34 5.66 -1.20
CA GLU A 51 -4.34 6.44 -0.48
C GLU A 51 -4.91 6.62 0.92
N GLN A 52 -4.35 5.89 1.90
CA GLN A 52 -4.58 6.21 3.29
C GLN A 52 -4.18 7.67 3.38
N GLU A 53 -5.12 8.56 3.68
CA GLU A 53 -4.83 9.97 3.93
C GLU A 53 -3.56 10.01 4.76
N GLN A 54 -2.46 10.46 4.16
CA GLN A 54 -1.23 10.64 4.89
C GLN A 54 -1.59 11.64 5.96
N THR A 55 -1.76 11.15 7.19
CA THR A 55 -2.08 12.00 8.32
C THR A 55 -0.83 12.83 8.56
N GLN A 56 -0.78 14.01 7.98
CA GLN A 56 0.32 14.93 8.15
C GLN A 56 0.22 15.48 9.57
N PHE A 57 1.01 14.90 10.47
CA PHE A 57 1.18 15.45 11.80
C PHE A 57 2.12 16.65 11.70
N LEU A 58 1.53 17.85 11.63
CA LEU A 58 2.26 19.09 11.78
C LEU A 58 2.59 19.26 13.26
N LEU A 59 3.88 19.14 13.59
CA LEU A 59 4.40 19.43 14.92
C LEU A 59 4.89 20.88 14.96
N ASN A 60 4.51 21.60 16.00
CA ASN A 60 5.08 22.92 16.27
C ASN A 60 6.53 22.77 16.75
N ASN A 61 7.32 23.86 16.72
CA ASN A 61 8.76 23.81 17.07
C ASN A 61 9.03 23.13 18.42
N GLU A 62 8.26 23.45 19.46
CA GLU A 62 8.40 22.82 20.78
C GLU A 62 8.11 21.31 20.74
N GLN A 63 7.09 20.89 20.02
CA GLN A 63 6.73 19.47 19.88
C GLN A 63 7.76 18.70 19.02
N TRP A 64 8.37 19.37 18.05
CA TRP A 64 9.45 18.82 17.23
C TRP A 64 10.69 18.59 18.08
N GLU A 65 11.06 19.51 18.96
CA GLU A 65 12.17 19.33 19.90
C GLU A 65 11.92 18.19 20.88
N GLU A 66 10.71 18.08 21.44
CA GLU A 66 10.35 16.95 22.31
C GLU A 66 10.37 15.61 21.57
N PHE A 67 9.89 15.59 20.32
CA PHE A 67 9.91 14.41 19.47
C PHE A 67 11.34 13.97 19.16
N ASN A 68 12.22 14.89 18.76
CA ASN A 68 13.64 14.59 18.53
C ASN A 68 14.32 14.07 19.79
N LYS A 69 14.07 14.70 20.94
CA LYS A 69 14.59 14.24 22.24
C LYS A 69 14.10 12.84 22.61
N ALA A 70 12.86 12.49 22.24
CA ALA A 70 12.32 11.15 22.44
C ALA A 70 12.97 10.12 21.49
N LEU A 71 13.26 10.50 20.24
CA LEU A 71 13.96 9.63 19.28
C LEU A 71 15.42 9.40 19.64
N GLU A 72 16.11 10.42 20.16
CA GLU A 72 17.49 10.33 20.66
C GLU A 72 17.59 9.60 22.00
N SER A 73 16.45 9.45 22.70
CA SER A 73 16.44 8.66 23.92
C SER A 73 16.75 7.20 23.57
N LYS A 74 17.77 6.64 24.23
CA LYS A 74 18.07 5.21 24.12
C LYS A 74 16.78 4.43 24.32
N PRO A 75 16.49 3.41 23.50
CA PRO A 75 15.27 2.62 23.67
C PRO A 75 15.20 2.22 25.13
N LYS A 76 14.11 2.62 25.83
CA LYS A 76 13.88 2.22 27.21
C LYS A 76 14.13 0.73 27.23
N SER A 77 15.16 0.28 27.96
CA SER A 77 15.52 -1.13 27.94
C SER A 77 14.31 -1.86 28.50
N LEU A 78 13.47 -2.41 27.64
CA LEU A 78 12.39 -3.24 28.08
C LEU A 78 13.11 -4.46 28.63
N SER A 79 13.10 -4.65 29.96
CA SER A 79 13.85 -5.74 30.61
C SER A 79 13.48 -7.12 30.02
N ARG A 80 12.32 -7.21 29.36
CA ARG A 80 11.86 -8.38 28.59
C ARG A 80 12.62 -8.60 27.27
N ILE A 81 13.06 -7.55 26.57
CA ILE A 81 13.80 -7.65 25.30
C ILE A 81 15.24 -8.13 25.54
N ASN A 82 15.88 -7.74 26.64
CA ASN A 82 17.24 -8.21 26.95
C ASN A 82 17.33 -9.74 27.12
N LYS A 83 16.25 -10.39 27.56
CA LYS A 83 16.18 -11.86 27.61
C LYS A 83 16.02 -12.51 26.22
N LEU A 84 15.38 -11.81 25.29
CA LEU A 84 15.19 -12.28 23.91
C LEU A 84 16.44 -12.05 23.05
N LEU A 85 17.21 -10.99 23.33
CA LEU A 85 18.45 -10.67 22.60
C LEU A 85 19.66 -11.49 23.05
N ASN A 86 19.72 -11.87 24.34
CA ASN A 86 20.89 -12.56 24.93
C ASN A 86 20.59 -14.01 25.32
N GLY A 87 19.37 -14.50 25.12
CA GLY A 87 19.02 -15.91 25.29
C GLY A 87 19.29 -16.67 23.99
N PRO A 88 19.62 -17.98 24.05
CA PRO A 88 19.73 -18.79 22.84
C PRO A 88 18.42 -18.75 22.06
N GLY A 89 18.51 -18.43 20.77
CA GLY A 89 17.37 -18.39 19.87
C GLY A 89 16.84 -19.80 19.61
N VAL A 90 15.55 -19.90 19.24
CA VAL A 90 14.91 -21.16 18.81
C VAL A 90 15.56 -21.75 17.55
N PHE A 91 16.49 -21.02 16.93
CA PHE A 91 17.24 -21.39 15.74
C PHE A 91 18.74 -21.54 15.99
N ASP A 92 19.20 -21.52 17.24
CA ASP A 92 20.61 -21.79 17.63
C ASP A 92 20.87 -23.31 17.85
N GLU A 93 20.09 -24.19 17.21
CA GLU A 93 20.38 -25.63 17.06
C GLU A 93 20.96 -25.94 15.68
#